data_AF-A0A9D2B0J5-F1
#
_entry.id   AF-A0A9D2B0J5-F1
#
_cell.length_a   1.000
_cell.length_b   1.000
_cell.length_c   1.000
_cell.angle_alpha   90.00
_cell.angle_beta   90.00
_cell.angle_gamma   90.00
#
_symmetry.space_group_name_H-M   'P 1'
#
loop_
_entity.id
_entity.type
_entity.pdbx_description
1 polymer ?
#
loop_
_entity_poly.entity_id
_entity_poly.type
_entity_poly.pdbx_seq_one_letter_code
_entity_poly.pdbx_strand_id
1 'polypeptide(L)'
;MRDAIVHTAIEQGWRVDDRTPGLVRATFREGEREAEIEIQYNAERYAIRYRNSEQLRDEDSDFDEIKAPYNMWVKTLDQGIKERLEQIKPHQD
;
A
#
# COMPACT_ATOMS: atom_id res chain seq x y z
N MET A 1 5.69 12.86 4.31
CA MET A 1 5.73 11.54 3.65
C MET A 1 5.20 10.42 4.53
N ARG A 2 5.92 10.00 5.59
CA ARG A 2 5.48 8.89 6.48
C ARG A 2 4.04 9.02 6.94
N ASP A 3 3.65 10.19 7.44
CA ASP A 3 2.31 10.37 8.02
C ASP A 3 1.22 10.30 6.94
N ALA A 4 1.48 10.81 5.73
CA ALA A 4 0.56 10.63 4.59
C ALA A 4 0.38 9.14 4.26
N ILE A 5 1.48 8.38 4.19
CA ILE A 5 1.45 6.92 3.95
C ILE A 5 0.63 6.20 5.02
N VAL A 6 0.94 6.45 6.30
CA VAL A 6 0.30 5.77 7.42
C VAL A 6 -1.18 6.14 7.53
N HIS A 7 -1.54 7.41 7.37
CA HIS A 7 -2.93 7.84 7.43
C HIS A 7 -3.74 7.21 6.29
N THR A 8 -3.28 7.31 5.05
CA THR A 8 -3.98 6.72 3.92
C THR A 8 -4.10 5.21 4.06
N ALA A 9 -3.04 4.51 4.48
CA ALA A 9 -3.08 3.07 4.71
C ALA A 9 -4.19 2.69 5.70
N ILE A 10 -4.25 3.35 6.85
CA ILE A 10 -5.28 3.10 7.87
C ILE A 10 -6.69 3.43 7.34
N GLU A 11 -6.85 4.58 6.68
CA GLU A 11 -8.13 5.02 6.10
C GLU A 11 -8.67 4.02 5.06
N GLN A 12 -7.78 3.37 4.32
CA GLN A 12 -8.12 2.37 3.32
C GLN A 12 -8.15 0.93 3.86
N GLY A 13 -8.06 0.73 5.18
CA GLY A 13 -8.20 -0.58 5.81
C GLY A 13 -6.94 -1.43 5.86
N TRP A 14 -5.78 -0.90 5.49
CA TRP A 14 -4.50 -1.57 5.71
C TRP A 14 -4.12 -1.53 7.19
N ARG A 15 -3.74 -2.68 7.73
CA ARG A 15 -3.12 -2.77 9.05
C ARG A 15 -1.65 -2.41 8.93
N VAL A 16 -1.20 -1.37 9.64
CA VAL A 16 0.22 -0.98 9.67
C VAL A 16 0.95 -1.80 10.73
N ASP A 17 1.84 -2.69 10.30
CA ASP A 17 2.55 -3.63 11.17
C ASP A 17 3.88 -3.07 11.70
N ASP A 18 4.56 -2.22 10.91
CA ASP A 18 5.86 -1.63 11.27
C ASP A 18 6.01 -0.20 10.71
N ARG A 19 6.69 0.67 11.48
CA ARG A 19 6.94 2.08 11.16
C ARG A 19 8.38 2.46 11.53
N THR A 20 9.34 1.93 10.80
CA THR A 20 10.74 2.35 10.95
C THR A 20 11.06 3.56 10.06
N PRO A 21 12.12 4.32 10.36
CA PRO A 21 12.55 5.41 9.49
C PRO A 21 12.81 4.92 8.06
N GLY A 22 12.10 5.51 7.10
CA GLY A 22 12.20 5.17 5.68
C GLY A 22 11.45 3.91 5.22
N LEU A 23 10.73 3.22 6.12
CA LEU A 23 9.94 2.03 5.79
C LEU A 23 8.63 1.96 6.57
N VAL A 24 7.53 1.67 5.87
CA VAL A 24 6.27 1.23 6.48
C VAL A 24 5.96 -0.17 5.98
N ARG A 25 5.58 -1.08 6.89
CA ARG A 25 5.01 -2.38 6.52
C ARG A 25 3.52 -2.38 6.79
N ALA A 26 2.76 -2.92 5.86
CA ALA A 26 1.32 -3.00 6.00
C ALA A 26 0.75 -4.28 5.39
N THR A 27 -0.32 -4.75 6.02
CA THR A 27 -1.08 -5.94 5.62
C THR A 27 -2.52 -5.55 5.32
N PHE A 28 -3.04 -5.99 4.18
CA PHE A 28 -4.47 -5.91 3.85
C PHE A 28 -5.08 -7.30 3.84
N ARG A 29 -6.29 -7.42 4.39
CA ARG A 29 -7.05 -8.68 4.41
C ARG A 29 -8.47 -8.44 3.93
N GLU A 30 -8.91 -9.25 2.98
CA GLU A 30 -10.29 -9.28 2.48
C GLU A 30 -10.78 -10.73 2.47
N GLY A 31 -11.54 -11.09 3.51
CA GLY A 31 -11.95 -12.48 3.73
C GLY A 31 -10.73 -13.37 3.97
N GLU A 32 -10.54 -14.36 3.10
CA GLU A 32 -9.41 -15.29 3.11
C GLU A 32 -8.16 -14.74 2.42
N ARG A 33 -8.30 -13.68 1.62
CA ARG A 33 -7.19 -13.11 0.86
C ARG A 33 -6.37 -12.16 1.72
N GLU A 34 -5.07 -12.27 1.64
CA GLU A 34 -4.14 -11.41 2.38
C GLU A 34 -3.00 -10.94 1.48
N ALA A 35 -2.62 -9.66 1.61
CA ALA A 35 -1.46 -9.09 0.97
C ALA A 35 -0.61 -8.31 1.97
N GLU A 36 0.70 -8.55 1.94
CA GLU A 36 1.71 -7.79 2.67
C GLU A 36 2.53 -6.93 1.70
N ILE A 37 2.71 -5.66 2.06
CA ILE A 37 3.51 -4.70 1.30
C ILE A 37 4.56 -4.01 2.17
N GLU A 38 5.62 -3.56 1.51
CA GLU A 38 6.60 -2.65 2.06
C GLU A 38 6.54 -1.31 1.31
N ILE A 39 6.37 -0.22 2.04
CA ILE A 39 6.37 1.13 1.49
C ILE A 39 7.66 1.82 1.91
N GLN A 40 8.64 1.82 1.02
CA GLN A 40 9.90 2.53 1.22
C GLN A 40 9.68 4.01 0.93
N TYR A 41 10.22 4.89 1.75
CA TYR A 41 10.03 6.34 1.56
C TYR A 41 11.24 7.15 2.00
N ASN A 42 11.36 8.35 1.43
CA ASN A 42 12.24 9.40 1.91
C ASN A 42 11.46 10.73 1.98
N ALA A 43 12.15 11.87 2.02
CA ALA A 43 11.49 13.17 2.06
C ALA A 43 10.70 13.50 0.78
N GLU A 44 11.09 12.94 -0.36
CA GLU A 44 10.64 13.37 -1.70
C GLU A 44 9.74 12.34 -2.40
N ARG A 45 9.99 11.05 -2.17
CA ARG A 45 9.35 9.95 -2.89
C ARG A 45 9.08 8.75 -2.00
N TYR A 46 8.21 7.87 -2.49
CA TYR A 46 7.97 6.55 -1.93
C TYR A 46 7.87 5.50 -3.03
N ALA A 47 7.93 4.22 -2.64
CA ALA A 47 7.70 3.08 -3.51
C ALA A 47 6.98 1.98 -2.73
N ILE A 48 5.87 1.48 -3.28
CA ILE A 48 5.13 0.32 -2.74
C ILE A 48 5.71 -0.94 -3.38
N ARG A 49 6.15 -1.89 -2.56
CA ARG A 49 6.73 -3.16 -2.98
C ARG A 49 5.90 -4.31 -2.43
N TYR A 50 5.64 -5.30 -3.29
CA TYR A 50 5.08 -6.57 -2.89
C TYR A 50 6.04 -7.29 -1.93
N ARG A 51 5.52 -7.86 -0.83
CA ARG A 51 6.29 -8.67 0.10
C ARG A 51 5.80 -10.11 0.14
N ASN A 52 4.51 -10.31 0.40
CA ASN A 52 3.87 -11.63 0.46
C ASN A 52 2.37 -11.54 0.14
N SER A 53 1.77 -12.67 -0.18
CA SER A 53 0.32 -12.84 -0.21
C SER A 53 -0.07 -14.27 0.10
N GLU A 54 -1.11 -14.44 0.92
CA GLU A 54 -1.74 -15.73 1.23
C GLU A 54 -3.09 -15.82 0.51
N GLN A 55 -3.40 -17.00 -0.03
CA GLN A 55 -4.65 -17.28 -0.79
C GLN A 55 -4.95 -16.31 -1.96
N LEU A 56 -3.92 -15.63 -2.50
CA LEU A 56 -3.99 -14.91 -3.78
C LEU A 56 -3.49 -15.74 -4.96
N ARG A 57 -3.06 -16.98 -4.74
CA ARG A 57 -2.67 -17.93 -5.79
C ARG A 57 -3.90 -18.72 -6.22
N ASP A 58 -4.39 -18.51 -7.43
CA ASP A 58 -5.24 -19.50 -8.09
C ASP A 58 -4.36 -20.71 -8.43
N GLU A 59 -4.71 -21.89 -7.89
CA GLU A 59 -3.96 -23.13 -8.09
C GLU A 59 -4.02 -23.66 -9.55
N ASP A 60 -4.93 -23.12 -10.37
CA ASP A 60 -5.22 -23.57 -11.75
C ASP A 60 -4.70 -22.62 -12.86
N SER A 61 -3.93 -21.58 -12.52
CA SER A 61 -3.60 -20.48 -13.45
C SER A 61 -2.09 -20.32 -13.64
N ASP A 62 -1.59 -20.69 -14.82
CA ASP A 62 -0.15 -20.75 -15.10
C ASP A 62 0.53 -19.37 -15.09
N PHE A 63 -0.13 -18.26 -15.40
CA PHE A 63 0.48 -16.93 -15.36
C PHE A 63 -0.61 -15.85 -15.18
N ASP A 64 -0.36 -14.89 -14.29
CA ASP A 64 -1.00 -13.56 -14.18
C ASP A 64 -2.32 -13.32 -13.41
N GLU A 65 -3.10 -14.31 -12.96
CA GLU A 65 -4.41 -14.02 -12.32
C GLU A 65 -4.36 -13.63 -10.83
N ILE A 66 -3.23 -13.85 -10.14
CA ILE A 66 -2.93 -13.38 -8.76
C ILE A 66 -3.14 -11.86 -8.59
N LYS A 67 -3.10 -11.11 -9.70
CA LYS A 67 -2.84 -9.68 -9.70
C LYS A 67 -4.08 -8.80 -9.51
N ALA A 68 -5.30 -9.24 -9.81
CA ALA A 68 -6.41 -8.28 -9.92
C ALA A 68 -6.82 -7.62 -8.57
N PRO A 69 -7.10 -8.37 -7.48
CA PRO A 69 -7.40 -7.76 -6.18
C PRO A 69 -6.21 -6.98 -5.61
N TYR A 70 -5.02 -7.60 -5.64
CA TYR A 70 -3.79 -6.97 -5.16
C TYR A 70 -3.48 -5.65 -5.89
N ASN A 71 -3.51 -5.64 -7.22
CA ASN A 71 -3.25 -4.43 -8.01
C ASN A 71 -4.27 -3.35 -7.73
N MET A 72 -5.54 -3.72 -7.53
CA MET A 72 -6.58 -2.76 -7.19
C MET A 72 -6.34 -2.15 -5.82
N TRP A 73 -6.00 -2.95 -4.80
CA TRP A 73 -5.67 -2.44 -3.47
C TRP A 73 -4.45 -1.53 -3.49
N VAL A 74 -3.37 -1.93 -4.16
CA VAL A 74 -2.14 -1.12 -4.26
C VAL A 74 -2.38 0.16 -5.07
N LYS A 75 -3.15 0.10 -6.16
CA LYS A 75 -3.50 1.29 -6.96
C LYS A 75 -4.31 2.29 -6.15
N THR A 76 -5.27 1.80 -5.36
CA THR A 76 -6.11 2.65 -4.51
C THR A 76 -5.28 3.31 -3.40
N LEU A 77 -4.35 2.55 -2.81
CA LEU A 77 -3.41 3.06 -1.82
C LEU A 77 -2.50 4.14 -2.42
N ASP A 78 -1.89 3.85 -3.57
CA ASP A 78 -1.03 4.79 -4.28
C ASP A 78 -1.74 6.11 -4.59
N GLN A 79 -2.97 6.03 -5.12
CA GLN A 79 -3.77 7.21 -5.43
C GLN A 79 -4.09 8.03 -4.17
N GLY A 80 -4.53 7.38 -3.09
CA GLY A 80 -4.83 8.09 -1.84
C GLY A 80 -3.61 8.71 -1.17
N ILE A 81 -2.41 8.12 -1.33
CA ILE A 81 -1.17 8.72 -0.82
C ILE A 81 -0.85 9.99 -1.61
N LYS A 82 -0.98 9.95 -2.94
CA LYS A 82 -0.76 11.11 -3.82
C LYS A 82 -1.70 12.26 -3.47
N GLU A 83 -3.00 11.99 -3.37
CA GLU A 83 -4.00 13.00 -3.02
C GLU A 83 -3.74 13.64 -1.66
N ARG A 84 -3.39 12.82 -0.65
CA ARG A 84 -3.06 13.34 0.67
C ARG A 84 -1.78 14.18 0.65
N LEU A 85 -0.75 13.76 -0.11
CA LEU A 85 0.46 14.56 -0.27
C LEU A 85 0.18 15.90 -0.96
N GLU A 86 -0.73 15.95 -1.92
CA GLU A 86 -1.16 17.19 -2.57
C GLU A 86 -1.89 18.12 -1.61
N GLN A 87 -2.77 17.60 -0.76
CA GLN A 87 -3.49 18.38 0.26
C GLN A 87 -2.57 18.95 1.34
N ILE A 88 -1.49 18.23 1.69
CA ILE A 88 -0.53 18.65 2.73
C ILE A 88 0.50 19.64 2.18
N LYS A 89 0.69 19.76 0.86
CA LYS A 89 1.51 20.83 0.30
C LYS A 89 0.86 22.17 0.68
N PRO A 90 1.56 23.06 1.40
CA PRO A 90 1.02 24.38 1.66
C PRO A 90 0.70 25.03 0.31
N HIS A 91 -0.54 25.51 0.13
CA HIS A 91 -0.87 26.37 -1.00
C HIS A 91 0.16 27.50 -1.00
N GLN A 92 1.03 27.48 -1.99
CA GLN A 92 1.97 28.57 -2.23
C GLN A 92 1.13 29.66 -2.91
N ASP A 93 0.47 30.49 -2.11
CA ASP A 93 -0.08 31.78 -2.52
C ASP A 93 0.94 32.89 -2.23
#